data_AF-A0A420YA70-F1
#
_entry.id   AF-A0A420YA70-F1
#
_cell.length_a   1.000
_cell.length_b   1.000
_cell.length_c   1.000
_cell.angle_alpha   90.00
_cell.angle_beta   90.00
_cell.angle_gamma   90.00
#
_symmetry.space_group_name_H-M   'P 1'
#
loop_
_entity.id
_entity.type
_entity.pdbx_description
1 polymer ?
#
loop_
_entity_poly.entity_id
_entity_poly.type
_entity_poly.pdbx_seq_one_letter_code
_entity_poly.pdbx_strand_id
1 'polypeptide(L)'
;MGAMKQLVAFVENIPDNKLKGLAPNAVPGTIHNDANFRLDLQGMTSNHDWNLQIQVNYGCKITSLRSVAPDTIAGPVIVNHKAPQTPAEIRALFKEKIMRKSGSMIPSQPYRGMPGHGNKLESRKK
;
A
#
# COMPACT_ATOMS: atom_id res chain seq x y z
N MET A 1 12.09 17.11 -9.36
CA MET A 1 11.02 16.67 -8.43
C MET A 1 11.64 16.00 -7.23
N GLY A 2 11.21 16.32 -6.00
CA GLY A 2 11.75 15.70 -4.78
C GLY A 2 11.41 14.21 -4.68
N ALA A 3 12.24 13.45 -3.96
CA ALA A 3 12.12 12.00 -3.78
C ALA A 3 10.72 11.56 -3.35
N MET A 4 10.11 12.28 -2.40
CA MET A 4 8.76 12.00 -1.90
C MET A 4 7.68 12.14 -2.96
N LYS A 5 7.77 13.16 -3.83
CA LYS A 5 6.81 13.34 -4.93
C LYS A 5 6.89 12.18 -5.93
N GLN A 6 8.10 11.68 -6.20
CA GLN A 6 8.28 10.52 -7.07
C GLN A 6 7.75 9.23 -6.43
N LEU A 7 7.92 9.06 -5.11
CA LEU A 7 7.38 7.91 -4.39
C LEU A 7 5.85 7.90 -4.37
N VAL A 8 5.22 9.06 -4.12
CA VAL A 8 3.75 9.19 -4.21
C VAL A 8 3.26 8.91 -5.63
N ALA A 9 3.93 9.47 -6.64
CA ALA A 9 3.60 9.20 -8.03
C ALA A 9 3.76 7.71 -8.39
N PHE A 10 4.78 7.03 -7.88
CA PHE A 10 4.94 5.59 -8.04
C PHE A 10 3.72 4.85 -7.47
N VAL A 11 3.32 5.14 -6.23
CA VAL A 11 2.13 4.54 -5.59
C VAL A 11 0.86 4.76 -6.40
N GLU A 12 0.68 5.96 -6.96
CA GLU A 12 -0.48 6.29 -7.79
C GLU A 12 -0.49 5.59 -9.14
N ASN A 13 0.67 5.21 -9.67
CA ASN A 13 0.80 4.53 -10.96
C ASN A 13 0.82 3.00 -10.85
N ILE A 14 0.81 2.42 -9.63
CA ILE A 14 0.67 0.97 -9.46
C ILE A 14 -0.68 0.54 -10.06
N PRO A 15 -0.71 -0.35 -11.07
CA PRO A 15 -1.96 -0.72 -11.72
C PRO A 15 -2.81 -1.61 -10.80
N ASP A 16 -4.13 -1.48 -10.90
CA ASP A 16 -5.06 -2.15 -9.98
C ASP A 16 -4.94 -3.67 -9.99
N ASN A 17 -4.68 -4.27 -11.14
CA ASN A 17 -4.50 -5.71 -11.28
C ASN A 17 -3.27 -6.26 -10.51
N LYS A 18 -2.34 -5.39 -10.10
CA LYS A 18 -1.21 -5.76 -9.25
C LYS A 18 -1.54 -5.72 -7.76
N LEU A 19 -2.58 -4.99 -7.39
CA LEU A 19 -3.07 -4.87 -6.02
C LEU A 19 -4.32 -5.73 -5.77
N LYS A 20 -5.04 -6.13 -6.83
CA LYS A 20 -6.17 -7.08 -6.80
C LYS A 20 -5.69 -8.50 -7.04
N GLY A 21 -6.28 -9.47 -6.34
CA GLY A 21 -6.12 -10.89 -6.69
C GLY A 21 -4.73 -11.46 -6.43
N LEU A 22 -3.97 -10.85 -5.51
CA LEU A 22 -2.86 -11.55 -4.88
C LEU A 22 -3.42 -12.92 -4.39
N ALA A 23 -2.77 -14.01 -4.78
CA ALA A 23 -3.28 -15.34 -4.46
C ALA A 23 -2.97 -15.66 -2.99
N PRO A 24 -3.79 -16.48 -2.30
CA PRO A 24 -3.42 -17.01 -0.98
C PRO A 24 -2.12 -17.84 -1.00
N ASN A 25 -1.58 -18.14 -2.19
CA ASN A 25 -0.30 -18.81 -2.38
C ASN A 25 0.72 -17.88 -3.08
N ALA A 26 0.50 -16.56 -3.05
CA ALA A 26 1.39 -15.60 -3.68
C ALA A 26 2.80 -15.74 -3.11
N VAL A 27 3.77 -15.98 -4.00
CA VAL A 27 5.17 -16.16 -3.64
C VAL A 27 5.76 -14.79 -3.30
N PRO A 28 6.56 -14.68 -2.22
CA PRO A 28 7.31 -13.46 -1.94
C PRO A 28 8.13 -13.00 -3.16
N GLY A 29 8.18 -11.69 -3.38
CA GLY A 29 8.95 -11.08 -4.45
C GLY A 29 8.31 -9.84 -5.06
N THR A 30 8.92 -9.36 -6.14
CA THR A 30 8.54 -8.10 -6.76
C THR A 30 7.24 -8.23 -7.56
N ILE A 31 6.21 -7.51 -7.13
CA ILE A 31 4.89 -7.46 -7.78
C ILE A 31 4.91 -6.48 -8.95
N HIS A 32 5.54 -5.33 -8.74
CA HIS A 32 5.61 -4.22 -9.68
C HIS A 32 6.87 -3.38 -9.46
N ASN A 33 7.45 -2.82 -10.52
CA ASN A 33 8.62 -1.96 -10.42
C ASN A 33 8.63 -0.87 -11.50
N ASP A 34 9.43 0.16 -11.26
CA ASP A 34 9.83 1.15 -12.26
C ASP A 34 11.36 1.33 -12.24
N ALA A 35 11.87 2.43 -12.82
CA ALA A 35 13.29 2.74 -12.82
C ALA A 35 13.86 3.07 -11.42
N ASN A 36 13.04 3.43 -10.42
CA ASN A 36 13.50 3.94 -9.13
C ASN A 36 13.03 3.11 -7.93
N PHE A 37 11.88 2.47 -8.02
CA PHE A 37 11.17 1.81 -6.94
C PHE A 37 10.63 0.44 -7.36
N ARG A 38 10.42 -0.42 -6.37
CA ARG A 38 9.71 -1.69 -6.53
C ARG A 38 8.72 -1.90 -5.39
N LEU A 39 7.52 -2.37 -5.74
CA LEU A 39 6.56 -2.96 -4.83
C LEU A 39 6.91 -4.44 -4.67
N ASP A 40 7.18 -4.82 -3.43
CA ASP A 40 7.63 -6.15 -3.06
C ASP A 40 6.67 -6.78 -2.04
N LEU A 41 6.33 -8.05 -2.25
CA LEU A 41 5.62 -8.89 -1.31
C LEU A 41 6.65 -9.62 -0.45
N GLN A 42 6.78 -9.25 0.82
CA GLN A 42 7.75 -9.90 1.71
C GLN A 42 7.26 -11.26 2.24
N GLY A 43 5.97 -11.57 2.06
CA GLY A 43 5.34 -12.82 2.48
C GLY A 43 4.08 -12.58 3.31
N MET A 44 3.70 -13.59 4.09
CA MET A 44 2.53 -13.54 4.97
C MET A 44 2.93 -13.30 6.43
N THR A 45 2.10 -12.54 7.12
CA THR A 45 2.15 -12.46 8.59
C THR A 45 1.59 -13.74 9.21
N SER A 46 1.77 -13.91 10.53
CA SER A 46 1.16 -15.02 11.28
C SER A 46 -0.37 -15.07 11.19
N ASN A 47 -1.01 -13.94 10.82
CA ASN A 47 -2.46 -13.86 10.60
C ASN A 47 -2.87 -14.20 9.16
N HIS A 48 -1.94 -14.69 8.34
CA HIS A 48 -2.12 -14.93 6.89
C HIS A 48 -2.42 -13.67 6.09
N ASP A 49 -2.07 -12.49 6.59
CA ASP A 49 -2.20 -11.24 5.83
C ASP A 49 -0.92 -10.99 5.02
N TRP A 50 -1.02 -10.38 3.85
CA TRP A 50 0.15 -10.06 3.03
C TRP A 50 0.88 -8.83 3.54
N ASN A 51 2.20 -8.91 3.55
CA ASN A 51 3.09 -7.81 3.88
C ASN A 51 3.66 -7.17 2.61
N LEU A 52 3.10 -6.04 2.21
CA LEU A 52 3.56 -5.25 1.06
C LEU A 52 4.52 -4.15 1.50
N GLN A 53 5.61 -4.00 0.75
CA GLN A 53 6.63 -2.98 0.98
C GLN A 53 7.06 -2.32 -0.33
N ILE A 54 7.44 -1.05 -0.25
CA ILE A 54 8.05 -0.34 -1.37
C ILE A 54 9.52 -0.10 -1.03
N GLN A 55 10.38 -0.60 -1.89
CA GLN A 55 11.83 -0.49 -1.78
C GLN A 55 12.39 0.35 -2.92
N VAL A 56 13.56 0.93 -2.69
CA VAL A 56 14.31 1.64 -3.73
C VAL A 56 15.10 0.62 -4.56
N ASN A 57 15.11 0.76 -5.88
CA ASN A 57 15.88 -0.11 -6.76
C ASN A 57 17.37 0.26 -6.76
N TYR A 58 18.25 -0.73 -6.92
CA TYR A 58 19.64 -0.48 -7.25
C TYR A 58 19.73 0.33 -8.55
N GLY A 59 20.57 1.36 -8.56
CA GLY A 59 20.69 2.26 -9.72
C GLY A 59 19.60 3.33 -9.81
N CYS A 60 18.82 3.54 -8.74
CA CYS A 60 17.84 4.63 -8.63
C CYS A 60 18.40 5.94 -9.22
N LYS A 61 17.61 6.63 -10.04
CA LYS A 61 18.01 7.89 -10.68
C LYS A 61 17.87 9.09 -9.75
N ILE A 62 17.24 8.89 -8.59
CA ILE A 62 17.06 9.93 -7.58
C ILE A 62 18.32 9.95 -6.70
N THR A 63 19.16 10.97 -6.88
CA THR A 63 20.45 11.10 -6.19
C THR A 63 20.33 10.96 -4.68
N SER A 64 19.30 11.55 -4.07
CA SER A 64 19.07 11.48 -2.62
C SER A 64 18.61 10.11 -2.12
N LEU A 65 18.17 9.22 -3.01
CA LEU A 65 17.74 7.86 -2.66
C LEU A 65 18.75 6.78 -3.08
N ARG A 66 19.76 7.12 -3.88
CA ARG A 66 20.82 6.18 -4.25
C ARG A 66 21.57 5.62 -3.06
N SER A 67 21.83 6.45 -2.04
CA SER A 67 22.57 6.05 -0.85
C SER A 67 21.80 5.10 0.06
N VAL A 68 20.47 5.01 -0.11
CA VAL A 68 19.58 4.14 0.66
C VAL A 68 19.00 3.03 -0.22
N ALA A 69 19.53 2.79 -1.41
CA ALA A 69 19.13 1.61 -2.19
C ALA A 69 19.90 0.38 -1.66
N PRO A 70 19.24 -0.76 -1.39
CA PRO A 70 17.85 -1.11 -1.70
C PRO A 70 16.89 -1.12 -0.49
N ASP A 71 16.97 -0.13 0.41
CA ASP A 71 16.14 -0.10 1.61
C ASP A 71 14.65 0.12 1.34
N THR A 72 13.84 -0.36 2.29
CA THR A 72 12.39 -0.12 2.33
C THR A 72 12.12 1.35 2.69
N ILE A 73 11.53 2.07 1.73
CA ILE A 73 11.22 3.48 1.90
C ILE A 73 9.79 3.72 2.38
N ALA A 74 8.86 2.83 2.04
CA ALA A 74 7.47 2.86 2.52
C ALA A 74 6.92 1.45 2.80
N GLY A 75 6.27 1.28 3.95
CA GLY A 75 5.76 -0.02 4.43
C GLY A 75 6.12 -0.26 5.89
N PRO A 76 5.72 -1.40 6.47
CA PRO A 76 4.90 -2.46 5.88
C PRO A 76 3.43 -2.07 5.77
N VAL A 77 2.78 -2.40 4.65
CA VAL A 77 1.32 -2.32 4.48
C VAL A 77 0.76 -3.74 4.53
N ILE A 78 -0.13 -3.98 5.49
CA ILE A 78 -0.73 -5.29 5.74
C ILE A 78 -2.06 -5.36 4.99
N VAL A 79 -2.18 -6.29 4.06
CA VAL A 79 -3.40 -6.51 3.26
C VAL A 79 -4.04 -7.83 3.68
N ASN A 80 -5.29 -7.76 4.14
CA ASN A 80 -6.01 -8.94 4.60
C ASN A 80 -6.41 -9.84 3.42
N HIS A 81 -6.10 -11.13 3.49
CA HIS A 81 -6.43 -12.06 2.39
C HIS A 81 -7.91 -12.44 2.32
N LYS A 82 -8.64 -12.45 3.45
CA LYS A 82 -10.07 -12.82 3.54
C LYS A 82 -10.99 -11.67 3.17
N ALA A 83 -10.58 -10.46 3.50
CA ALA A 83 -11.26 -9.22 3.16
C ALA A 83 -10.25 -8.28 2.48
N PRO A 84 -9.85 -8.58 1.23
CA PRO A 84 -8.85 -7.79 0.53
C PRO A 84 -9.35 -6.37 0.35
N GLN A 85 -8.54 -5.43 0.82
CA GLN A 85 -8.77 -4.02 0.62
C GLN A 85 -8.75 -3.71 -0.87
N THR A 86 -9.51 -2.70 -1.27
CA THR A 86 -9.47 -2.20 -2.64
C THR A 86 -8.08 -1.62 -2.95
N PRO A 87 -7.65 -1.63 -4.22
CA PRO A 87 -6.39 -0.98 -4.60
C PRO A 87 -6.29 0.48 -4.17
N ALA A 88 -7.41 1.20 -4.19
CA ALA A 88 -7.47 2.59 -3.74
C ALA A 88 -7.11 2.71 -2.25
N GLU A 89 -7.62 1.81 -1.40
CA GLU A 89 -7.29 1.76 0.02
C GLU A 89 -5.83 1.39 0.26
N ILE A 90 -5.29 0.41 -0.48
CA ILE A 90 -3.88 0.01 -0.37
C ILE A 90 -2.96 1.19 -0.73
N ARG A 91 -3.27 1.90 -1.83
CA ARG A 91 -2.53 3.12 -2.21
C ARG A 91 -2.64 4.21 -1.15
N ALA A 92 -3.82 4.41 -0.55
CA ALA A 92 -4.02 5.37 0.53
C ALA A 92 -3.17 5.03 1.77
N LEU A 93 -3.10 3.76 2.17
CA LEU A 93 -2.25 3.29 3.27
C LEU A 93 -0.76 3.55 3.00
N PHE A 94 -0.29 3.32 1.78
CA PHE A 94 1.08 3.67 1.40
C PHE A 94 1.32 5.17 1.49
N LYS A 95 0.42 5.99 0.93
CA LYS A 95 0.52 7.46 1.01
C LYS A 95 0.56 7.95 2.44
N GLU A 96 -0.30 7.43 3.32
CA GLU A 96 -0.31 7.77 4.75
C GLU A 96 1.04 7.44 5.41
N LYS A 97 1.61 6.26 5.15
CA LYS A 97 2.93 5.89 5.70
C LYS A 97 4.05 6.80 5.21
N ILE A 98 4.03 7.18 3.94
CA ILE A 98 5.00 8.11 3.36
C ILE A 98 4.89 9.47 4.06
N MET A 99 3.67 9.99 4.22
CA MET A 99 3.40 11.27 4.87
C MET A 99 3.79 11.26 6.35
N ARG A 100 3.47 10.18 7.08
CA ARG A 100 3.85 10.00 8.48
C ARG A 100 5.36 9.97 8.68
N LYS A 101 6.10 9.28 7.79
CA LYS A 101 7.57 9.26 7.81
C LYS A 101 8.18 10.63 7.51
N SER A 102 7.46 11.49 6.79
CA SER A 102 7.87 12.87 6.47
C SER A 102 7.54 13.91 7.55
N GLY A 103 6.93 13.52 8.68
CA GLY A 103 6.62 14.43 9.80
C GLY A 103 5.43 15.37 9.58
N SER A 104 4.65 15.20 8.51
CA SER A 104 3.42 15.97 8.27
C SER A 104 2.23 15.20 8.83
N MET A 105 1.78 15.57 10.04
CA MET A 105 0.72 14.91 10.79
C MET A 105 -0.66 15.38 10.29
N ILE A 106 -1.41 14.51 9.62
CA ILE A 106 -2.87 14.64 9.45
C ILE A 106 -3.51 13.59 10.35
N PRO A 107 -4.45 13.92 11.25
CA PRO A 107 -5.12 12.92 12.06
C PRO A 107 -5.90 11.96 11.15
N SER A 108 -5.54 10.68 11.24
CA SER A 108 -6.22 9.56 10.59
C SER A 108 -7.69 9.55 11.02
N GLN A 109 -8.61 9.94 10.13
CA GLN A 109 -9.98 9.48 10.28
C GLN A 109 -9.99 7.96 9.99
N PRO A 110 -10.56 7.12 10.87
CA PRO A 110 -10.83 5.74 10.49
C PRO A 110 -11.78 5.81 9.29
N TYR A 111 -11.42 5.19 8.17
CA TYR A 111 -12.32 4.98 7.04
C TYR A 111 -13.50 4.13 7.53
N ARG A 112 -14.52 4.82 8.07
CA ARG A 112 -15.75 4.24 8.59
C ARG A 112 -16.72 4.15 7.42
N GLY A 113 -16.67 3.02 6.72
CA GLY A 113 -17.73 2.51 5.86
C GLY A 113 -17.91 3.23 4.53
N MET A 114 -17.59 2.54 3.43
CA MET A 114 -18.37 2.71 2.21
C MET A 114 -19.71 1.95 2.38
N PRO A 115 -20.88 2.62 2.36
CA PRO A 115 -22.15 1.91 2.32
C PRO A 115 -22.47 1.55 0.88
N GLY A 116 -22.40 0.26 0.55
CA GLY A 116 -22.85 -0.28 -0.73
C GLY A 116 -23.72 -1.51 -0.52
N HIS A 117 -25.03 -1.34 -0.76
CA HIS A 117 -26.05 -2.38 -0.99
C HIS A 117 -26.47 -3.32 0.16
N GLY A 118 -27.76 -3.24 0.56
CA GLY A 118 -28.52 -4.42 1.00
C GLY A 118 -29.54 -4.25 2.13
N ASN A 119 -30.82 -4.19 1.76
CA ASN A 119 -32.03 -4.71 2.44
C ASN A 119 -32.54 -4.16 3.80
N LYS A 120 -33.69 -3.47 3.70
CA LYS A 120 -34.99 -3.78 4.33
C LYS A 120 -34.99 -4.69 5.58
N LEU A 121 -35.42 -4.14 6.73
CA LEU A 121 -36.45 -4.62 7.68
C LEU A 121 -36.22 -3.87 9.02
N GLU A 122 -37.09 -2.94 9.41
CA GLU A 122 -38.26 -3.16 10.27
C GLU A 122 -37.98 -2.94 11.77
N SER A 123 -38.94 -2.22 12.37
CA SER A 123 -39.44 -2.41 13.74
C SER A 123 -38.78 -1.68 14.92
N ARG A 124 -39.50 -0.62 15.32
CA ARG A 124 -40.17 -0.42 16.63
C ARG A 124 -39.40 0.16 17.83
N LYS A 125 -40.13 1.13 18.41
CA LYS A 125 -40.21 1.57 19.82
C LYS A 125 -39.01 2.42 20.30
N LYS A 126 -39.24 3.54 20.99
CA LYS A 126 -40.29 3.84 21.96
C LYS A 126 -40.61 5.33 21.97
#